data_AF-V4ZV04-F1
#
_entry.id   AF-V4ZV04-F1
#
_cell.length_a   1.000
_cell.length_b   1.000
_cell.length_c   1.000
_cell.angle_alpha   90.00
_cell.angle_beta   90.00
_cell.angle_gamma   90.00
#
_symmetry.space_group_name_H-M   'P 1'
#
loop_
_entity.id
_entity.type
_entity.pdbx_description
1 polymer ?
#
loop_
_entity_poly.entity_id
_entity_poly.type
_entity_poly.pdbx_seq_one_letter_code
_entity_poly.pdbx_strand_id
1 'polypeptide(L)' 'MGETLGTYAGDLAGTPVFFACSDEDQYIPEARVHDSARAFETLGASVRVHVDEGGPHAVTAEATAGVAALLDGR' A
#
# COMPACT_ATOMS: atom_id res chain seq x y z
N MET A 1 -15.32 -1.94 -6.22
CA MET A 1 -13.91 -2.05 -6.63
C MET A 1 -13.79 -3.25 -7.56
N GLY A 2 -13.11 -3.14 -8.71
CA GLY A 2 -13.06 -4.22 -9.70
C GLY A 2 -12.26 -5.43 -9.20
N GLU A 3 -12.63 -6.63 -9.65
CA GLU A 3 -11.97 -7.89 -9.29
C GLU A 3 -10.58 -8.04 -9.93
N THR A 4 -10.30 -7.27 -10.99
CA THR A 4 -9.02 -7.31 -11.73
C THR A 4 -8.38 -5.93 -11.80
N LEU A 5 -7.05 -5.88 -11.83
CA LEU A 5 -6.30 -4.66 -12.17
C LEU A 5 -6.43 -4.35 -13.67
N GLY A 6 -6.62 -3.08 -14.00
CA GLY A 6 -6.53 -2.60 -15.38
C GLY A 6 -5.10 -2.19 -15.75
N THR A 7 -4.89 -1.87 -17.02
CA THR A 7 -3.68 -1.14 -17.45
C THR A 7 -3.88 0.33 -17.18
N TYR A 8 -3.00 0.93 -16.39
CA TYR A 8 -3.01 2.36 -16.08
C TYR A 8 -2.00 3.08 -16.98
N ALA A 9 -2.38 4.22 -17.54
CA ALA A 9 -1.47 5.09 -18.28
C ALA A 9 -0.91 6.18 -17.36
N GLY A 10 0.37 6.53 -17.53
CA GLY A 10 1.02 7.61 -16.78
C GLY A 10 2.36 7.18 -16.17
N ASP A 11 2.95 8.09 -15.42
CA ASP A 11 4.19 7.90 -14.66
C ASP A 11 4.07 8.67 -13.34
N LEU A 12 4.38 7.99 -12.24
CA LEU A 12 4.42 8.54 -10.88
C LEU A 12 5.78 9.16 -10.55
N ALA A 13 6.75 9.14 -11.47
CA ALA A 13 8.02 9.85 -11.40
C ALA A 13 8.79 9.60 -10.09
N GLY A 14 8.81 8.34 -9.62
CA GLY A 14 9.49 7.95 -8.39
C GLY A 14 8.75 8.34 -7.10
N THR A 15 7.49 8.80 -7.19
CA THR A 15 6.71 9.22 -6.01
C THR A 15 6.75 8.13 -4.93
N PRO A 16 7.17 8.46 -3.69
CA PRO A 16 7.13 7.53 -2.57
C PRO A 16 5.68 7.16 -2.20
N VAL A 17 5.41 5.87 -2.07
CA VAL A 17 4.07 5.35 -1.72
C VAL A 17 4.20 4.30 -0.63
N PHE A 18 3.30 4.37 0.34
CA PHE A 18 3.25 3.44 1.46
C PHE A 18 1.86 2.80 1.57
N PHE A 19 1.82 1.47 1.63
CA PHE A 19 0.63 0.68 1.92
C PHE A 19 0.78 0.02 3.29
N ALA A 20 -0.25 0.14 4.14
CA ALA A 20 -0.35 -0.55 5.42
C ALA A 20 -1.71 -1.22 5.56
N CYS A 21 -1.74 -2.48 5.98
CA CYS A 21 -2.97 -3.25 6.21
C CYS A 21 -2.69 -4.42 7.18
N SER A 22 -3.74 -5.09 7.66
CA SER A 22 -3.62 -6.36 8.38
C SER A 22 -3.84 -7.53 7.42
N ASP A 23 -3.15 -8.66 7.63
CA ASP A 23 -3.38 -9.90 6.87
C ASP A 23 -4.73 -10.57 7.19
N GLU A 24 -5.32 -10.27 8.35
CA GLU A 24 -6.64 -10.75 8.81
C GLU A 24 -7.78 -9.74 8.55
N ASP A 25 -7.52 -8.70 7.75
CA ASP A 25 -8.54 -7.70 7.41
C ASP A 25 -9.71 -8.33 6.63
N GLN A 26 -10.88 -8.37 7.28
CA GLN A 26 -12.10 -8.98 6.72
C GLN A 26 -12.65 -8.27 5.47
N TYR A 27 -12.20 -7.04 5.20
CA TYR A 27 -12.68 -6.23 4.08
C TYR A 27 -11.63 -6.09 2.97
N ILE A 28 -10.35 -6.12 3.32
CA ILE A 28 -9.24 -5.90 2.40
C ILE A 28 -8.34 -7.15 2.42
N PRO A 29 -8.53 -8.09 1.49
CA PRO A 29 -7.62 -9.22 1.37
C PRO A 29 -6.18 -8.73 1.15
N GLU A 30 -5.20 -9.34 1.83
CA GLU A 30 -3.78 -9.00 1.69
C GLU A 30 -3.32 -9.00 0.22
N ALA A 31 -3.78 -9.98 -0.56
CA ALA A 31 -3.49 -10.07 -2.00
C ALA A 31 -3.86 -8.78 -2.76
N ARG A 32 -4.94 -8.10 -2.35
CA ARG A 32 -5.39 -6.85 -2.98
C ARG A 32 -4.44 -5.68 -2.69
N VAL A 33 -3.80 -5.69 -1.52
CA VAL A 33 -2.79 -4.71 -1.13
C VAL A 33 -1.57 -4.89 -2.02
N HIS A 34 -1.09 -6.12 -2.18
CA HIS A 34 0.06 -6.43 -3.05
C HIS A 34 -0.21 -6.16 -4.53
N ASP A 35 -1.41 -6.48 -5.00
CA ASP A 35 -1.85 -6.15 -6.36
C ASP A 35 -1.80 -4.64 -6.61
N SER A 36 -2.30 -3.86 -5.65
CA SER A 36 -2.27 -2.39 -5.74
C SER A 36 -0.83 -1.88 -5.70
N ALA A 37 0.01 -2.41 -4.81
CA ALA A 37 1.43 -2.06 -4.75
C ALA A 37 2.13 -2.29 -6.10
N ARG A 38 1.93 -3.45 -6.73
CA ARG A 38 2.50 -3.78 -8.05
C ARG A 38 2.02 -2.83 -9.15
N ALA A 39 0.75 -2.42 -9.12
CA ALA A 39 0.24 -1.44 -10.07
C ALA A 39 0.95 -0.07 -9.93
N PHE A 40 1.21 0.37 -8.70
CA PHE A 40 1.95 1.61 -8.43
C PHE A 40 3.43 1.48 -8.81
N GLU A 41 4.07 0.35 -8.52
CA GLU A 41 5.45 0.07 -8.95
C GLU A 41 5.57 0.09 -10.48
N THR A 42 4.59 -0.50 -11.19
CA THR A 42 4.55 -0.49 -12.66
C THR A 42 4.42 0.93 -13.22
N LEU A 43 3.76 1.83 -12.48
CA LEU A 43 3.66 3.25 -12.80
C LEU A 43 4.89 4.06 -12.33
N GLY A 44 5.97 3.42 -11.87
CA GLY A 44 7.21 4.11 -11.51
C GLY A 44 7.24 4.71 -10.11
N ALA A 45 6.34 4.32 -9.20
CA ALA A 45 6.42 4.72 -7.79
C ALA A 45 7.51 3.96 -7.02
N SER A 46 8.02 4.58 -5.95
CA SER A 46 8.87 3.90 -4.95
C SER A 46 7.96 3.37 -3.84
N VAL A 47 7.62 2.08 -3.92
CA VAL A 47 6.58 1.48 -3.07
C VAL A 47 7.18 0.76 -1.86
N ARG A 48 6.56 0.95 -0.70
CA ARG A 48 6.77 0.15 0.52
C ARG A 48 5.44 -0.40 1.00
N VAL A 49 5.41 -1.68 1.35
CA VAL A 49 4.25 -2.34 1.93
C VAL A 49 4.60 -2.81 3.34
N HIS A 50 3.69 -2.60 4.28
CA HIS A 50 3.72 -3.14 5.64
C HIS A 50 2.43 -3.90 5.88
N VAL A 51 2.54 -5.13 6.38
CA VAL A 51 1.38 -5.95 6.75
C VAL A 51 1.53 -6.34 8.21
N ASP A 52 0.57 -5.94 9.04
CA ASP A 52 0.49 -6.35 10.43
C ASP A 52 -0.02 -7.81 10.51
N GLU A 53 0.65 -8.65 11.30
CA GLU A 53 0.19 -10.03 11.61
C GLU A 53 -1.00 -9.96 12.58
N GLY A 54 -2.19 -10.22 12.05
CA GLY A 54 -3.47 -10.06 12.74
C GLY A 54 -3.81 -8.60 13.06
N GLY A 55 -5.03 -8.39 13.55
CA GLY A 55 -5.46 -7.08 14.04
C GLY A 55 -6.77 -6.56 13.42
N PRO A 56 -7.29 -5.46 13.97
CA PRO A 56 -8.53 -4.88 13.49
C PRO A 56 -8.34 -4.13 12.16
N HIS A 57 -9.43 -3.97 11.40
CA HIS A 57 -9.52 -3.00 10.31
C HIS A 57 -9.43 -1.57 10.86
N ALA A 58 -8.21 -1.09 11.11
CA ALA A 58 -7.93 0.19 11.75
C ALA A 58 -6.59 0.78 11.29
N VAL A 59 -6.41 2.07 11.54
CA VAL A 59 -5.11 2.74 11.38
C VAL A 59 -4.30 2.47 12.65
N THR A 60 -3.26 1.64 12.54
CA THR A 60 -2.37 1.26 13.64
C THR A 60 -1.31 2.33 13.91
N ALA A 61 -0.61 2.21 15.06
CA ALA A 61 0.51 3.09 15.37
C ALA A 61 1.66 2.88 14.36
N GLU A 62 1.85 1.65 13.93
CA GLU A 62 2.78 1.18 12.91
C GLU A 62 2.46 1.83 11.56
N ALA A 63 1.20 1.82 11.14
CA ALA A 63 0.77 2.51 9.92
C ALA A 63 1.08 4.02 9.99
N THR A 64 0.78 4.65 11.12
CA THR A 64 1.06 6.08 11.33
C THR A 64 2.57 6.37 11.32
N ALA A 65 3.37 5.52 11.96
CA ALA A 65 4.83 5.64 11.96
C ALA A 65 5.43 5.45 10.56
N GLY A 66 4.87 4.52 9.76
CA GLY A 66 5.28 4.32 8.37
C GLY A 66 5.02 5.55 7.49
N VAL A 67 3.88 6.24 7.70
CA VAL A 67 3.58 7.52 7.04
C VAL A 67 4.52 8.63 7.53
N ALA A 68 4.78 8.73 8.84
CA ALA A 68 5.73 9.71 9.36
C ALA A 68 7.13 9.52 8.73
N ALA A 69 7.62 8.28 8.67
CA ALA A 69 8.88 7.96 8.01
C ALA A 69 8.89 8.31 6.50
N LEU A 70 7.75 8.18 5.81
CA LEU A 70 7.61 8.60 4.42
C LEU A 70 7.75 10.13 4.27
N LEU A 71 7.21 10.91 5.21
CA LEU A 71 7.26 12.37 5.21
C LEU A 71 8.64 12.92 5.63
N ASP A 72 9.28 12.25 6.58
CA ASP A 72 10.62 12.59 7.05
C ASP A 72 11.68 12.30 5.98
N GLY A 73 11.45 11.28 5.16
CA GLY A 73 12.33 10.83 4.08
C GLY A 73 12.08 11.48 2.72
N ARG A 74 11.93 12.81 2.64
CA ARG A 74 12.13 13.52 1.37
C ARG A 74 13.41 13.05 0.66
#